data_AF-R6YY73-F1
#
_entry.id   AF-R6YY73-F1
#
_cell.length_a   1.000
_cell.length_b   1.000
_cell.length_c   1.000
_cell.angle_alpha   90.00
_cell.angle_beta   90.00
_cell.angle_gamma   90.00
#
_symmetry.space_group_name_H-M   'P 1'
#
loop_
_entity.id
_entity.type
_entity.pdbx_description
1 polymer ?
#
loop_
_entity_poly.entity_id
_entity_poly.type
_entity_poly.pdbx_seq_one_letter_code
_entity_poly.pdbx_strand_id
1 'polypeptide(L)'
;MDRREEKTIETIYQAFTNLINTKDFDDITIQNILYEAKIGRSTFYCHFKTKNDLLLKISQDIFEHVFSHSLQEEKSHDFSKENIFDYKHYLTHIFYHIKDKKELIAGILSSKGNSLFINEFRNNLKVLANSYFNNYPYPTNSFIPLELKKNIAIDNFIVILKFWVDNHFEETTEVLTEYFTNLFIK
;
A
#
# COMPACT_ATOMS: atom_id res chain seq x y z
N MET A 1 -15.85 2.98 17.65
CA MET A 1 -16.09 1.56 17.33
C MET A 1 -16.10 0.80 18.64
N ASP A 2 -16.90 -0.25 18.80
CA ASP A 2 -16.84 -1.08 20.01
C ASP A 2 -15.53 -1.88 20.00
N ARG A 3 -14.83 -1.98 21.13
CA ARG A 3 -13.59 -2.75 21.28
C ARG A 3 -13.75 -4.21 20.85
N ARG A 4 -14.97 -4.75 20.91
CA ARG A 4 -15.32 -6.08 20.39
C ARG A 4 -15.35 -6.15 18.86
N GLU A 5 -15.82 -5.10 18.20
CA GLU A 5 -15.82 -5.02 16.74
C GLU A 5 -14.39 -4.93 16.20
N GLU A 6 -13.56 -4.07 16.80
CA GLU A 6 -12.13 -3.93 16.45
C GLU A 6 -11.41 -5.28 16.52
N LYS A 7 -11.56 -6.00 17.63
CA LYS A 7 -10.94 -7.32 17.81
C LYS A 7 -11.41 -8.35 16.79
N THR A 8 -12.68 -8.27 16.37
CA THR A 8 -13.24 -9.17 15.35
C THR A 8 -12.63 -8.88 13.98
N ILE A 9 -12.54 -7.60 13.61
CA ILE A 9 -11.91 -7.15 12.36
C ILE A 9 -10.44 -7.57 12.30
N GLU A 10 -9.68 -7.35 13.37
CA GLU A 10 -8.28 -7.80 13.47
C GLU A 10 -8.12 -9.31 13.25
N THR A 11 -9.02 -10.11 13.84
CA THR A 11 -8.99 -11.57 13.69
C THR A 11 -9.28 -11.99 12.23
N ILE A 12 -10.22 -11.30 11.57
CA ILE A 12 -10.51 -11.51 10.14
C ILE A 12 -9.30 -11.13 9.28
N TYR A 13 -8.61 -10.04 9.60
CA TYR A 13 -7.43 -9.58 8.86
C TYR A 13 -6.27 -10.56 8.97
N GLN A 14 -5.99 -11.04 10.18
CA GLN A 14 -4.97 -12.05 10.42
C GLN A 14 -5.27 -13.33 9.65
N ALA A 15 -6.52 -13.80 9.71
CA ALA A 15 -6.96 -14.97 8.95
C ALA A 15 -6.78 -14.79 7.43
N PHE A 16 -7.15 -13.64 6.90
CA PHE A 16 -6.98 -13.34 5.48
C PHE A 16 -5.50 -13.28 5.08
N THR A 17 -4.65 -12.67 5.91
CA THR A 17 -3.21 -12.60 5.70
C THR A 17 -2.56 -13.98 5.66
N ASN A 18 -2.94 -14.88 6.57
CA ASN A 18 -2.45 -16.26 6.56
C ASN A 18 -2.88 -17.01 5.29
N LEU A 19 -4.13 -16.81 4.87
CA LEU A 19 -4.68 -17.48 3.69
C LEU A 19 -4.03 -16.99 2.39
N ILE A 20 -3.80 -15.69 2.24
CA ILE A 20 -3.23 -15.14 1.00
C ILE A 20 -1.74 -15.44 0.83
N ASN A 21 -1.05 -15.76 1.93
CA ASN A 21 0.33 -16.25 1.89
C ASN A 21 0.43 -17.73 1.48
N THR A 22 -0.67 -18.49 1.52
CA THR A 22 -0.68 -19.94 1.26
C THR A 22 -1.56 -20.35 0.09
N LYS A 23 -2.41 -19.45 -0.40
CA LYS A 23 -3.38 -19.68 -1.48
C LYS A 23 -3.55 -18.42 -2.31
N ASP A 24 -3.82 -18.61 -3.60
CA ASP A 24 -4.23 -17.51 -4.46
C ASP A 24 -5.54 -16.89 -3.98
N PHE A 25 -5.66 -15.56 -4.07
CA PHE A 25 -6.86 -14.82 -3.66
C PHE A 25 -8.14 -15.38 -4.26
N ASP A 26 -8.10 -15.82 -5.52
CA ASP A 26 -9.26 -16.36 -6.23
C ASP A 26 -9.78 -17.65 -5.59
N ASP A 27 -8.87 -18.47 -5.04
CA ASP A 27 -9.18 -19.74 -4.37
C ASP A 27 -9.60 -19.56 -2.91
N ILE A 28 -9.34 -18.39 -2.31
CA ILE A 28 -9.81 -18.07 -0.97
C ILE A 28 -11.33 -17.90 -1.00
N THR A 29 -12.02 -18.73 -0.23
CA THR A 29 -13.47 -18.63 0.00
C THR A 29 -13.76 -17.96 1.34
N ILE A 30 -14.95 -17.37 1.48
CA ILE A 30 -15.44 -16.86 2.76
C ILE A 30 -15.40 -17.98 3.82
N GLN A 31 -15.70 -19.22 3.45
CA GLN A 31 -15.62 -20.36 4.38
C GLN A 31 -14.22 -20.59 4.93
N ASN A 32 -13.16 -20.40 4.12
CA ASN A 32 -11.79 -20.49 4.61
C ASN A 32 -11.49 -19.40 5.64
N ILE A 33 -11.91 -18.17 5.36
CA ILE A 33 -11.70 -17.03 6.26
C ILE A 33 -12.42 -17.26 7.59
N LEU A 34 -13.67 -17.72 7.56
CA LEU A 34 -14.46 -18.02 8.76
C LEU A 34 -13.81 -19.09 9.63
N TYR A 35 -13.29 -20.15 9.00
CA TYR A 35 -12.62 -21.24 9.68
C TYR A 35 -11.33 -20.77 10.37
N GLU A 36 -10.49 -20.05 9.62
CA GLU A 36 -9.21 -19.53 10.12
C GLU A 36 -9.42 -18.48 11.22
N ALA A 37 -10.37 -17.55 11.04
CA ALA A 37 -10.71 -16.52 12.02
C ALA A 37 -11.51 -17.04 13.23
N LYS A 38 -12.03 -18.28 13.17
CA LYS A 38 -12.90 -18.88 14.20
C LYS A 38 -14.14 -18.02 14.52
N ILE A 39 -14.81 -17.50 13.48
CA ILE A 39 -16.03 -16.69 13.62
C ILE A 39 -17.22 -17.29 12.86
N GLY A 40 -18.43 -16.85 13.22
CA GLY A 40 -19.66 -17.21 12.51
C GLY A 40 -19.85 -16.45 11.21
N ARG A 41 -20.63 -17.02 10.27
CA ARG A 41 -21.02 -16.37 9.00
C ARG A 41 -21.67 -15.01 9.21
N SER A 42 -22.63 -14.93 10.14
CA SER A 42 -23.32 -13.68 10.45
C SER A 42 -22.35 -12.59 10.90
N THR A 43 -21.37 -12.93 11.74
CA THR A 43 -20.33 -12.01 12.20
C THR A 43 -19.50 -11.44 11.04
N PHE A 44 -19.08 -12.28 10.08
CA PHE A 44 -18.36 -11.79 8.90
C PHE A 44 -19.22 -10.82 8.09
N TYR A 45 -20.48 -11.18 7.81
CA TYR A 45 -21.38 -10.36 7.00
C TYR A 45 -21.84 -9.06 7.69
N CYS A 46 -21.68 -8.94 9.01
CA CYS A 46 -21.83 -7.64 9.70
C CYS A 46 -20.75 -6.64 9.29
N HIS A 47 -19.57 -7.10 8.87
CA HIS A 47 -18.42 -6.24 8.55
C HIS A 47 -18.12 -6.19 7.05
N PHE A 48 -18.26 -7.30 6.33
CA PHE A 48 -17.88 -7.42 4.92
C PHE A 48 -18.93 -8.20 4.12
N LYS A 49 -19.39 -7.67 2.98
CA LYS A 49 -20.37 -8.39 2.14
C LYS A 49 -19.68 -9.39 1.23
N THR A 50 -18.45 -9.13 0.84
CA THR A 50 -17.65 -9.99 -0.05
C THR A 50 -16.18 -10.07 0.39
N LYS A 51 -15.43 -11.04 -0.15
CA LYS A 51 -13.96 -11.07 0.01
C LYS A 51 -13.26 -9.88 -0.64
N ASN A 52 -13.86 -9.28 -1.67
CA ASN A 52 -13.34 -8.08 -2.31
C ASN A 52 -13.51 -6.86 -1.41
N ASP A 53 -14.61 -6.77 -0.65
CA ASP A 53 -14.82 -5.70 0.33
C ASP A 53 -13.76 -5.77 1.43
N LEU A 54 -13.46 -6.99 1.89
CA LEU A 54 -12.38 -7.23 2.85
C LEU A 54 -11.03 -6.79 2.29
N LEU A 55 -10.70 -7.20 1.06
CA LEU A 55 -9.45 -6.79 0.39
C LEU A 55 -9.36 -5.27 0.24
N LEU A 56 -10.46 -4.62 -0.16
CA LEU A 56 -10.53 -3.17 -0.31
C LEU A 56 -10.26 -2.48 1.02
N LYS A 57 -10.92 -2.92 2.10
CA LYS A 57 -10.74 -2.34 3.42
C LYS A 57 -9.31 -2.55 3.95
N ILE A 58 -8.74 -3.74 3.77
CA ILE A 58 -7.34 -4.01 4.11
C ILE A 58 -6.40 -3.09 3.31
N SER A 59 -6.66 -2.90 2.01
CA SER A 59 -5.86 -2.01 1.16
C SER A 59 -5.92 -0.57 1.68
N GLN A 60 -7.12 -0.08 2.02
CA GLN A 60 -7.32 1.24 2.60
C GLN A 60 -6.56 1.40 3.92
N ASP A 61 -6.65 0.44 4.84
CA ASP A 61 -5.96 0.49 6.13
C ASP A 61 -4.43 0.46 5.95
N ILE A 62 -3.91 -0.32 4.99
CA ILE A 62 -2.49 -0.29 4.62
C ILE A 62 -2.11 1.12 4.15
N PHE A 63 -2.87 1.71 3.24
CA PHE A 63 -2.53 3.00 2.66
C PHE A 63 -2.73 4.17 3.61
N GLU A 64 -3.71 4.14 4.50
CA GLU A 64 -3.85 5.12 5.58
C GLU A 64 -2.58 5.18 6.44
N HIS A 65 -1.96 4.03 6.69
CA HIS A 65 -0.71 3.96 7.44
C HIS A 65 0.50 4.38 6.59
N VAL A 66 0.66 3.79 5.39
CA VAL A 66 1.78 4.02 4.46
C VAL A 66 1.87 5.49 4.02
N PHE A 67 0.73 6.13 3.74
CA PHE A 67 0.65 7.51 3.27
C PHE A 67 0.30 8.49 4.39
N SER A 68 0.33 8.06 5.65
CA SER A 68 0.15 9.01 6.75
C SER A 68 1.20 10.13 6.65
N HIS A 69 0.74 11.39 6.67
CA HIS A 69 1.62 12.57 6.71
C HIS A 69 2.19 12.81 8.12
N SER A 70 2.17 11.80 9.00
CA SER A 70 2.87 11.86 10.27
C SER A 70 4.09 10.96 10.16
N LEU A 71 5.26 11.55 9.98
CA LEU A 71 6.52 10.87 10.23
C LEU A 71 6.59 10.67 11.75
N GLN A 72 6.09 9.55 12.24
CA GLN A 72 6.18 9.18 13.65
C GLN A 72 7.40 8.29 13.85
N GLU A 73 7.82 8.14 15.11
CA GLU A 73 8.80 7.12 15.46
C GLU A 73 8.12 5.75 15.31
N GLU A 74 8.58 4.95 14.36
CA GLU A 74 8.09 3.60 14.12
C GLU A 74 9.09 2.58 14.65
N LYS A 75 8.61 1.36 14.90
CA LYS A 75 9.46 0.29 15.46
C LYS A 75 10.60 -0.12 14.53
N SER A 76 10.39 0.00 13.21
CA SER A 76 11.33 -0.44 12.17
C SER A 76 12.21 0.69 11.64
N HIS A 77 11.82 1.96 11.83
CA HIS A 77 12.51 3.14 11.31
C HIS A 77 12.09 4.41 12.07
N ASP A 78 12.98 5.40 12.19
CA ASP A 78 12.67 6.71 12.79
C ASP A 78 12.88 7.82 11.78
N PHE A 79 11.77 8.34 11.24
CA PHE A 79 11.77 9.56 10.42
C PHE A 79 11.14 10.74 11.17
N SER A 80 10.91 10.64 12.48
CA SER A 80 10.18 11.65 13.27
C SER A 80 10.85 13.03 13.31
N LYS A 81 12.14 13.08 12.98
CA LYS A 81 12.95 14.29 12.93
C LYS A 81 13.18 14.82 11.51
N GLU A 82 12.71 14.10 10.49
CA GLU A 82 12.90 14.48 9.10
C GLU A 82 11.86 15.47 8.61
N ASN A 83 12.26 16.31 7.66
CA ASN A 83 11.34 17.27 7.06
C ASN A 83 10.37 16.54 6.12
N ILE A 84 9.06 16.64 6.37
CA ILE A 84 8.04 16.03 5.50
C ILE A 84 8.03 16.59 4.07
N PHE A 85 8.62 17.77 3.88
CA PHE A 85 8.82 18.38 2.56
C PHE A 85 10.07 17.84 1.85
N ASP A 86 10.93 17.06 2.52
CA ASP A 86 11.92 16.23 1.85
C ASP A 86 11.24 14.96 1.32
N TYR A 87 10.74 15.07 0.10
CA TYR A 87 10.02 14.01 -0.56
C TYR A 87 10.86 12.74 -0.74
N LYS A 88 12.20 12.83 -0.72
CA LYS A 88 13.05 11.64 -0.75
C LYS A 88 12.89 10.83 0.53
N HIS A 89 12.95 11.46 1.70
CA HIS A 89 12.71 10.78 2.98
C HIS A 89 11.30 10.22 3.07
N TYR A 90 10.30 10.98 2.60
CA TYR A 90 8.92 10.52 2.58
C TYR A 90 8.71 9.31 1.66
N LEU A 91 9.35 9.27 0.49
CA LEU A 91 9.33 8.10 -0.41
C LEU A 91 9.99 6.88 0.23
N THR A 92 11.15 7.07 0.88
CA THR A 92 11.82 5.98 1.61
C THR A 92 10.93 5.45 2.75
N HIS A 93 10.28 6.33 3.50
CA HIS A 93 9.32 5.95 4.55
C HIS A 93 8.15 5.12 3.99
N ILE A 94 7.57 5.51 2.84
CA ILE A 94 6.55 4.70 2.14
C ILE A 94 7.08 3.29 1.85
N PHE A 95 8.30 3.16 1.32
CA PHE A 95 8.89 1.86 1.04
C PHE A 95 9.13 1.02 2.32
N TYR A 96 9.48 1.65 3.44
CA TYR A 96 9.58 0.95 4.73
C TYR A 96 8.23 0.39 5.19
N HIS A 97 7.15 1.16 5.12
CA HIS A 97 5.81 0.67 5.48
C HIS A 97 5.35 -0.48 4.59
N ILE A 98 5.67 -0.41 3.30
CA ILE A 98 5.43 -1.52 2.37
C ILE A 98 6.24 -2.76 2.80
N LYS A 99 7.50 -2.59 3.21
CA LYS A 99 8.35 -3.67 3.71
C LYS A 99 7.76 -4.35 4.95
N ASP A 100 7.22 -3.56 5.87
CA ASP A 100 6.62 -4.05 7.12
C ASP A 100 5.36 -4.89 6.88
N LYS A 101 4.71 -4.70 5.72
CA LYS A 101 3.55 -5.47 5.26
C LYS A 101 3.86 -6.37 4.06
N LYS A 102 5.14 -6.68 3.81
CA LYS A 102 5.60 -7.32 2.57
C LYS A 102 4.87 -8.62 2.23
N GLU A 103 4.59 -9.47 3.22
CA GLU A 103 3.94 -10.78 2.99
C GLU A 103 2.52 -10.58 2.44
N LEU A 104 1.74 -9.73 3.11
CA LEU A 104 0.38 -9.39 2.70
C LEU A 104 0.38 -8.69 1.33
N ILE A 105 1.25 -7.71 1.12
CA ILE A 105 1.34 -6.99 -0.16
C ILE A 105 1.78 -7.94 -1.29
N ALA A 106 2.73 -8.83 -1.05
CA ALA A 106 3.17 -9.82 -2.02
C ALA A 106 2.03 -10.78 -2.39
N GLY A 107 1.32 -11.33 -1.41
CA GLY A 107 0.18 -12.21 -1.64
C GLY A 107 -0.93 -11.52 -2.43
N ILE A 108 -1.24 -10.27 -2.11
CA ILE A 108 -2.23 -9.47 -2.86
C ILE A 108 -1.76 -9.23 -4.30
N LEU A 109 -0.52 -8.75 -4.50
CA LEU A 109 -0.01 -8.37 -5.81
C LEU A 109 0.21 -9.58 -6.74
N SER A 110 0.56 -10.73 -6.19
CA SER A 110 0.70 -11.99 -6.94
C SER A 110 -0.65 -12.57 -7.36
N SER A 111 -1.73 -12.13 -6.73
CA SER A 111 -3.06 -12.63 -7.03
C SER A 111 -3.70 -11.99 -8.26
N LYS A 112 -4.61 -12.72 -8.91
CA LYS A 112 -5.44 -12.19 -10.02
C LYS A 112 -6.34 -11.01 -9.60
N GLY A 113 -6.59 -10.86 -8.29
CA GLY A 113 -7.35 -9.76 -7.69
C GLY A 113 -6.55 -8.47 -7.46
N ASN A 114 -5.26 -8.42 -7.85
CA ASN A 114 -4.38 -7.28 -7.57
C ASN A 114 -4.86 -5.93 -8.12
N SER A 115 -5.76 -5.93 -9.11
CA SER A 115 -6.23 -4.70 -9.77
C SER A 115 -6.94 -3.75 -8.81
N LEU A 116 -7.68 -4.28 -7.83
CA LEU A 116 -8.32 -3.49 -6.79
C LEU A 116 -7.29 -2.77 -5.93
N PHE A 117 -6.28 -3.51 -5.46
CA PHE A 117 -5.19 -2.96 -4.66
C PHE A 117 -4.39 -1.91 -5.44
N ILE A 118 -4.01 -2.20 -6.69
CA ILE A 118 -3.25 -1.27 -7.54
C ILE A 118 -4.05 0.00 -7.83
N ASN A 119 -5.36 -0.10 -8.07
CA ASN A 119 -6.19 1.08 -8.31
C ASN A 119 -6.28 1.96 -7.07
N GLU A 120 -6.44 1.35 -5.89
CA GLU A 120 -6.48 2.11 -4.64
C GLU A 120 -5.11 2.71 -4.30
N PHE A 121 -4.03 1.98 -4.58
CA PHE A 121 -2.67 2.50 -4.44
C PHE A 121 -2.42 3.69 -5.36
N ARG A 122 -2.84 3.60 -6.63
CA ARG A 122 -2.77 4.68 -7.61
C ARG A 122 -3.53 5.92 -7.13
N ASN A 123 -4.70 5.76 -6.51
CA ASN A 123 -5.47 6.89 -5.96
C ASN A 123 -4.73 7.62 -4.84
N ASN A 124 -4.10 6.88 -3.93
CA ASN A 124 -3.28 7.46 -2.87
C ASN A 124 -2.03 8.17 -3.43
N LEU A 125 -1.35 7.56 -4.41
CA LEU A 125 -0.22 8.18 -5.10
C LEU A 125 -0.62 9.45 -5.87
N LYS A 126 -1.86 9.56 -6.39
CA LYS A 126 -2.35 10.81 -7.00
C LYS A 126 -2.40 11.95 -5.99
N VAL A 127 -2.85 11.70 -4.77
CA VAL A 127 -2.88 12.70 -3.70
C VAL A 127 -1.46 13.18 -3.41
N LEU A 128 -0.52 12.24 -3.27
CA LEU A 128 0.89 12.54 -3.05
C LEU A 128 1.51 13.35 -4.20
N ALA A 129 1.30 12.92 -5.45
CA ALA A 129 1.81 13.60 -6.63
C ALA A 129 1.25 15.04 -6.73
N ASN A 130 -0.04 15.23 -6.46
CA ASN A 130 -0.64 16.57 -6.45
C ASN A 130 -0.01 17.46 -5.36
N SER A 131 0.18 16.93 -4.15
CA SER A 131 0.87 17.65 -3.08
C SER A 131 2.29 18.06 -3.49
N TYR A 132 3.06 17.12 -4.07
CA TYR A 132 4.42 17.39 -4.56
C TYR A 132 4.46 18.52 -5.58
N PHE A 133 3.67 18.43 -6.65
CA PHE A 133 3.70 19.42 -7.74
C PHE A 133 3.09 20.78 -7.37
N ASN A 134 2.30 20.84 -6.29
CA ASN A 134 1.86 22.11 -5.72
C ASN A 134 2.99 22.84 -4.98
N ASN A 135 3.83 22.08 -4.25
CA ASN A 135 4.96 22.62 -3.49
C ASN A 135 6.23 22.83 -4.35
N TYR A 136 6.37 22.05 -5.42
CA TYR A 136 7.46 22.12 -6.39
C TYR A 136 6.89 22.34 -7.79
N PRO A 137 6.59 23.60 -8.16
CA PRO A 137 5.91 23.92 -9.40
C PRO A 137 6.68 23.42 -10.62
N TYR A 138 6.00 22.64 -11.45
CA TYR A 138 6.54 22.15 -12.70
C TYR A 138 6.71 23.30 -13.71
N PRO A 139 7.82 23.39 -14.47
CA PRO A 139 8.05 24.53 -15.36
C PRO A 139 6.97 24.65 -16.42
N THR A 140 6.42 25.86 -16.59
CA THR A 140 5.33 26.15 -17.54
C THR A 140 5.72 25.95 -19.01
N ASN A 141 7.01 26.03 -19.33
CA ASN A 141 7.55 25.83 -20.68
C ASN A 141 8.01 24.38 -20.94
N SER A 142 7.60 23.42 -20.12
CA SER A 142 7.98 22.02 -20.30
C SER A 142 7.28 21.41 -21.51
N PHE A 143 8.02 20.57 -22.25
CA PHE A 143 7.47 19.83 -23.39
C PHE A 143 6.42 18.78 -22.98
N ILE A 144 6.57 18.19 -21.79
CA ILE A 144 5.66 17.18 -21.26
C ILE A 144 4.55 17.88 -20.46
N PRO A 145 3.26 17.63 -20.74
CA PRO A 145 2.16 18.18 -19.93
C PRO A 145 2.23 17.74 -18.46
N LEU A 146 1.89 18.62 -17.51
CA LEU A 146 1.93 18.32 -16.07
C LEU A 146 1.14 17.06 -15.70
N GLU A 147 -0.07 16.89 -16.24
CA GLU A 147 -0.89 15.72 -15.94
C GLU A 147 -0.26 14.41 -16.43
N LEU A 148 0.42 14.44 -17.59
CA LEU A 148 1.19 13.29 -18.07
C LEU A 148 2.41 13.03 -17.17
N LYS A 149 3.12 14.08 -16.74
CA LYS A 149 4.25 13.96 -15.82
C LYS A 149 3.83 13.33 -14.49
N LYS A 150 2.69 13.74 -13.90
CA LYS A 150 2.11 13.13 -12.70
C LYS A 150 1.82 11.65 -12.89
N ASN A 151 1.14 11.29 -13.98
CA ASN A 151 0.80 9.88 -14.27
C ASN A 151 2.05 9.02 -14.44
N ILE A 152 3.08 9.52 -15.13
CA ILE A 152 4.38 8.84 -15.26
C ILE A 152 5.01 8.60 -13.88
N ALA A 153 4.96 9.58 -12.96
CA ALA A 153 5.46 9.41 -11.60
C ALA A 153 4.77 8.23 -10.91
N ILE A 154 3.43 8.25 -10.94
CA ILE A 154 2.61 7.29 -10.24
C ILE A 154 2.83 5.87 -10.79
N ASP A 155 2.81 5.72 -12.11
CA ASP A 155 3.00 4.42 -12.74
C ASP A 155 4.45 3.91 -12.57
N ASN A 156 5.46 4.78 -12.57
CA ASN A 156 6.84 4.38 -12.25
C ASN A 156 6.96 3.86 -10.81
N PHE A 157 6.30 4.50 -9.84
CA PHE A 157 6.29 4.00 -8.46
C PHE A 157 5.70 2.59 -8.40
N ILE A 158 4.56 2.38 -9.07
CA ILE A 158 3.89 1.07 -9.15
C ILE A 158 4.80 0.03 -9.81
N VAL A 159 5.51 0.40 -10.87
CA VAL A 159 6.47 -0.49 -11.55
C VAL A 159 7.61 -0.89 -10.62
N ILE A 160 8.20 0.05 -9.89
CA ILE A 160 9.27 -0.22 -8.92
C ILE A 160 8.76 -1.13 -7.79
N LEU A 161 7.56 -0.88 -7.26
CA LEU A 161 6.95 -1.74 -6.25
C LEU A 161 6.76 -3.18 -6.76
N LYS A 162 6.22 -3.35 -7.96
CA LYS A 162 6.02 -4.68 -8.56
C LYS A 162 7.35 -5.39 -8.77
N PHE A 163 8.35 -4.68 -9.31
CA PHE A 163 9.70 -5.21 -9.45
C PHE A 163 10.25 -5.69 -8.10
N TRP A 164 10.09 -4.91 -7.03
CA TRP A 164 10.58 -5.29 -5.71
C TRP A 164 9.89 -6.55 -5.16
N VAL A 165 8.57 -6.67 -5.38
CA VAL A 165 7.77 -7.85 -4.98
C VAL A 165 8.18 -9.09 -5.77
N ASP A 166 8.30 -8.96 -7.10
CA ASP A 166 8.68 -10.05 -8.00
C ASP A 166 10.11 -10.56 -7.71
N ASN A 167 10.98 -9.71 -7.18
CA ASN A 167 12.33 -10.05 -6.73
C ASN A 167 12.41 -10.25 -5.20
N HIS A 168 11.33 -10.74 -4.58
CA HIS A 168 11.29 -11.18 -3.19
C HIS A 168 11.80 -10.17 -2.15
N PHE A 169 11.62 -8.88 -2.42
CA PHE A 169 12.05 -7.77 -1.58
C PHE A 169 13.57 -7.72 -1.31
N GLU A 170 14.40 -8.15 -2.28
CA GLU A 170 15.87 -8.19 -2.14
C GLU A 170 16.50 -6.80 -1.96
N GLU A 171 16.06 -5.81 -2.74
CA GLU A 171 16.61 -4.45 -2.69
C GLU A 171 16.28 -3.71 -1.39
N THR A 172 17.16 -2.79 -0.97
CA THR A 172 16.87 -1.93 0.18
C THR A 172 15.90 -0.81 -0.21
N THR A 173 15.19 -0.27 0.79
CA THR A 173 14.23 0.81 0.61
C THR A 173 14.91 2.08 0.06
N GLU A 174 16.16 2.35 0.47
CA GLU A 174 16.96 3.46 -0.03
C GLU A 174 17.30 3.30 -1.51
N VAL A 175 17.65 2.08 -1.94
CA VAL A 175 17.95 1.79 -3.35
C VAL A 175 16.71 1.99 -4.23
N LEU A 176 15.53 1.56 -3.77
CA LEU A 176 14.27 1.80 -4.50
C LEU A 176 13.92 3.29 -4.58
N THR A 177 14.16 4.04 -3.51
CA THR A 177 14.04 5.49 -3.53
C THR A 177 14.97 6.10 -4.57
N GLU A 178 16.24 5.67 -4.63
CA GLU A 178 17.19 6.13 -5.65
C GLU A 178 16.73 5.77 -7.08
N TYR A 179 16.20 4.57 -7.30
CA TYR A 179 15.62 4.21 -8.59
C TYR A 179 14.50 5.18 -8.98
N PHE A 180 13.61 5.52 -8.05
CA PHE A 180 12.52 6.45 -8.30
C PHE A 180 13.00 7.89 -8.53
N THR A 181 13.87 8.40 -7.67
CA THR A 181 14.35 9.79 -7.75
C THR A 181 15.19 10.03 -9.00
N ASN A 182 16.08 9.12 -9.38
CA ASN A 182 16.91 9.28 -10.59
C ASN A 182 16.08 9.31 -11.88
N LEU A 183 14.93 8.65 -11.90
CA LEU A 183 14.01 8.66 -13.04
C LEU A 183 13.15 9.93 -13.10
N PHE A 184 12.94 10.62 -11.96
CA PHE A 184 11.84 11.57 -11.84
C PHE A 184 12.18 12.95 -11.27
N ILE A 185 13.11 13.02 -10.32
CA ILE A 185 13.56 14.22 -9.61
C ILE A 185 14.96 14.56 -10.14
N LYS A 186 15.02 15.50 -11.08
CA LYS A 186 16.25 16.20 -11.48
C LYS A 186 16.10 17.67 -11.15
#